data_AF-S6BA82-F1
#
_entry.id   AF-S6BA82-F1
#
_cell.length_a   1.000
_cell.length_b   1.000
_cell.length_c   1.000
_cell.angle_alpha   90.00
_cell.angle_beta   90.00
_cell.angle_gamma   90.00
#
_symmetry.space_group_name_H-M   'P 1'
#
loop_
_entity.id
_entity.type
_entity.pdbx_description
1 polymer ?
#
loop_
_entity_poly.entity_id
_entity_poly.type
_entity_poly.pdbx_seq_one_letter_code
_entity_poly.pdbx_strand_id
1 'polypeptide(L)'
;MASNRASTGMKRLLGYNLVINRKFSFMYPVPRNLKDVAKVPLLLQCDAGKICDLWRKQFKHRNDVVTNVISGSIYRQLRHNINRSKMFIFPISVGAGSYNMFLQFSDGKSGLFTSVDAYKKLGIHRSPPYFILTLFDELLEQKDIVLVRGDIVNPKDVSKQNAERLMNLTIQFYTDINLYRWVDTSNNRPRDFQYDEFVRSCGYLLSGNDLSLNPMNQELI
;
A
#
# COMPACT_ATOMS: atom_id res chain seq x y z
N MET A 1 23.51 -12.09 -12.48
CA MET A 1 22.71 -12.24 -13.73
C MET A 1 21.18 -12.16 -13.54
N ALA A 2 20.64 -11.95 -12.31
CA ALA A 2 19.19 -11.85 -12.07
C ALA A 2 18.60 -10.43 -12.26
N SER A 3 19.36 -9.34 -12.07
CA SER A 3 18.81 -7.97 -12.10
C SER A 3 18.39 -7.48 -13.51
N ASN A 4 19.09 -7.92 -14.57
CA ASN A 4 18.79 -7.51 -15.94
C ASN A 4 17.43 -8.01 -16.48
N ARG A 5 16.90 -9.13 -15.95
CA ARG A 5 15.58 -9.66 -16.35
C ARG A 5 14.42 -8.92 -15.65
N ALA A 6 14.64 -8.41 -14.45
CA ALA A 6 13.65 -7.60 -13.73
C ALA A 6 13.47 -6.22 -14.37
N SER A 7 14.57 -5.54 -14.72
CA SER A 7 14.60 -4.25 -15.43
C SER A 7 13.86 -4.32 -16.79
N THR A 8 14.10 -5.37 -17.58
CA THR A 8 13.45 -5.56 -18.89
C THR A 8 11.95 -5.86 -18.77
N GLY A 9 11.55 -6.66 -17.76
CA GLY A 9 10.13 -6.92 -17.47
C GLY A 9 9.39 -5.67 -16.96
N MET A 10 10.07 -4.84 -16.17
CA MET A 10 9.52 -3.58 -15.65
C MET A 10 9.33 -2.55 -16.76
N LYS A 11 10.33 -2.37 -17.63
CA LYS A 11 10.24 -1.49 -18.80
C LYS A 11 9.13 -1.92 -19.76
N ARG A 12 8.85 -3.23 -19.88
CA ARG A 12 7.66 -3.74 -20.58
C ARG A 12 6.38 -3.35 -19.84
N LEU A 13 6.26 -3.61 -18.53
CA LEU A 13 5.08 -3.29 -17.73
C LEU A 13 4.74 -1.79 -17.70
N LEU A 14 5.77 -0.94 -17.62
CA LEU A 14 5.65 0.51 -17.61
C LEU A 14 5.53 1.11 -19.02
N GLY A 15 6.01 0.41 -20.05
CA GLY A 15 5.98 0.82 -21.46
C GLY A 15 4.71 0.43 -22.24
N TYR A 16 3.88 -0.48 -21.72
CA TYR A 16 2.51 -0.59 -22.20
C TYR A 16 1.73 0.63 -21.70
N ASN A 17 1.07 1.36 -22.60
CA ASN A 17 0.05 2.35 -22.24
C ASN A 17 -1.07 1.62 -21.48
N LEU A 18 -0.90 1.46 -20.16
CA LEU A 18 -1.87 0.85 -19.27
C LEU A 18 -2.99 1.86 -18.98
N VAL A 19 -3.73 2.24 -20.02
CA VAL A 19 -5.08 2.78 -19.83
C VAL A 19 -5.98 1.59 -19.49
N ILE A 20 -6.01 1.23 -18.20
CA ILE A 20 -6.86 0.14 -17.73
C ILE A 20 -8.03 0.74 -16.96
N ASN A 21 -9.16 0.82 -17.64
CA ASN A 21 -10.46 1.09 -17.02
C ASN A 21 -10.98 -0.23 -16.41
N ARG A 22 -10.63 -0.53 -15.15
CA ARG A 22 -11.21 -1.66 -14.43
C ARG A 22 -12.67 -1.36 -14.07
N LYS A 23 -13.60 -1.69 -14.96
CA LYS A 23 -15.02 -1.91 -14.64
C LYS A 23 -15.31 -3.39 -14.33
N PHE A 24 -14.42 -4.07 -13.60
CA PHE A 24 -14.71 -5.38 -13.05
C PHE A 24 -14.33 -5.40 -11.57
N SER A 25 -15.32 -5.05 -10.76
CA SER A 25 -15.48 -5.39 -9.36
C SER A 25 -15.52 -6.91 -9.20
N PHE A 26 -14.36 -7.58 -9.29
CA PHE A 26 -14.19 -8.83 -8.56
C PHE A 26 -14.19 -8.42 -7.08
N MET A 27 -15.34 -8.57 -6.41
CA MET A 27 -15.47 -8.27 -4.98
C MET A 27 -14.59 -9.25 -4.21
N TYR A 28 -13.33 -8.89 -3.98
CA TYR A 28 -12.58 -9.49 -2.90
C TYR A 28 -13.41 -9.29 -1.63
N PRO A 29 -13.59 -10.32 -0.79
CA PRO A 29 -14.45 -10.26 0.40
C PRO A 29 -13.76 -9.48 1.53
N VAL A 30 -13.26 -8.30 1.20
CA VAL A 30 -12.59 -7.38 2.12
C VAL A 30 -13.51 -6.18 2.36
N PRO A 31 -13.56 -5.67 3.60
CA PRO A 31 -14.32 -4.46 3.94
C PRO A 31 -13.99 -3.28 3.03
N ARG A 32 -15.04 -2.58 2.59
CA ARG A 32 -14.90 -1.38 1.73
C ARG A 32 -15.26 -0.11 2.46
N ASN A 33 -16.08 -0.21 3.50
CA ASN A 33 -16.51 0.91 4.33
C ASN A 33 -16.24 0.60 5.80
N LEU A 34 -16.05 1.64 6.60
CA LEU A 34 -15.76 1.50 8.03
C LEU A 34 -16.89 0.79 8.79
N LYS A 35 -18.14 0.98 8.36
CA LYS A 35 -19.30 0.30 8.95
C LYS A 35 -19.26 -1.23 8.84
N ASP A 36 -18.50 -1.76 7.88
CA ASP A 36 -18.35 -3.20 7.66
C ASP A 36 -17.47 -3.84 8.76
N VAL A 37 -16.74 -3.02 9.52
CA VAL A 37 -15.75 -3.47 10.51
C VAL A 37 -15.91 -2.81 11.86
N ALA A 38 -16.61 -1.68 11.97
CA ALA A 38 -16.79 -0.95 13.21
C ALA A 38 -18.17 -0.29 13.28
N LYS A 39 -18.64 -0.06 14.51
CA LYS A 39 -19.89 0.67 14.75
C LYS A 39 -19.61 2.18 14.69
N VAL A 40 -19.68 2.76 13.48
CA VAL A 40 -19.36 4.18 13.23
C VAL A 40 -20.06 5.15 14.22
N PRO A 41 -21.37 5.01 14.54
CA PRO A 41 -22.01 5.90 15.50
C PRO A 41 -21.36 5.89 16.90
N LEU A 42 -20.84 4.74 17.34
CA LEU A 42 -20.15 4.63 18.63
C LEU A 42 -18.74 5.23 18.58
N LEU A 43 -18.06 5.11 17.44
CA LEU A 43 -16.76 5.75 17.25
C LEU A 43 -16.88 7.28 17.26
N LEU A 44 -17.94 7.84 16.66
CA LEU A 44 -18.16 9.28 16.65
C LEU A 44 -18.36 9.88 18.05
N GLN A 45 -18.80 9.08 19.02
CA GLN A 45 -18.92 9.46 20.43
C GLN A 45 -17.58 9.42 21.20
N CYS A 46 -16.53 8.83 20.63
CA CYS A 46 -15.20 8.75 21.24
C CYS A 46 -14.31 9.90 20.77
N ASP A 47 -13.29 10.26 21.56
CA ASP A 47 -12.18 11.10 21.10
C ASP A 47 -11.24 10.32 20.16
N ALA A 48 -10.41 11.05 19.41
CA ALA A 48 -9.51 10.46 18.41
C ALA A 48 -8.51 9.46 19.02
N GLY A 49 -7.98 9.74 20.22
CA GLY A 49 -7.03 8.85 20.90
C GLY A 49 -7.67 7.50 21.24
N LYS A 50 -8.87 7.54 21.83
CA LYS A 50 -9.65 6.33 22.12
C LYS A 50 -10.00 5.55 20.85
N ILE A 51 -10.33 6.22 19.75
CA ILE A 51 -10.59 5.55 18.46
C ILE A 51 -9.32 4.81 17.97
N CYS A 52 -8.16 5.45 18.05
CA CYS A 52 -6.88 4.83 17.66
C CYS A 52 -6.61 3.55 18.46
N ASP A 53 -6.83 3.61 19.78
CA ASP A 53 -6.64 2.46 20.66
C ASP A 53 -7.60 1.32 20.33
N LEU A 54 -8.89 1.62 20.14
CA LEU A 54 -9.90 0.63 19.78
C LEU A 54 -9.55 -0.03 18.43
N TRP A 55 -9.13 0.77 17.45
CA TRP A 55 -8.73 0.28 16.13
C TRP A 55 -7.55 -0.69 16.19
N ARG A 56 -6.50 -0.34 16.95
CA ARG A 56 -5.33 -1.22 17.15
C ARG A 56 -5.70 -2.49 17.90
N LYS A 57 -6.50 -2.38 18.97
CA LYS A 57 -6.91 -3.53 19.81
C LYS A 57 -7.80 -4.52 19.05
N GLN A 58 -8.71 -4.04 18.22
CA GLN A 58 -9.68 -4.87 17.49
C GLN A 58 -9.02 -5.95 16.62
N PHE A 59 -7.89 -5.64 15.97
CA PHE A 59 -7.22 -6.55 15.04
C PHE A 59 -5.92 -7.14 15.58
N LYS A 60 -5.58 -6.89 16.85
CA LYS A 60 -4.29 -7.30 17.46
C LYS A 60 -3.97 -8.78 17.26
N HIS A 61 -4.96 -9.65 17.43
CA HIS A 61 -4.80 -11.11 17.34
C HIS A 61 -5.04 -11.69 15.94
N ARG A 62 -5.39 -10.86 14.95
CA ARG A 62 -5.58 -11.29 13.57
C ARG A 62 -4.22 -11.34 12.86
N ASN A 63 -3.86 -12.51 12.33
CA ASN A 63 -2.61 -12.69 11.60
C ASN A 63 -2.69 -12.27 10.13
N ASP A 64 -3.91 -12.09 9.63
CA ASP A 64 -4.25 -11.74 8.26
C ASP A 64 -4.66 -10.26 8.10
N VAL A 65 -4.54 -9.46 9.16
CA VAL A 65 -4.89 -8.03 9.14
C VAL A 65 -3.76 -7.20 9.77
N VAL A 66 -3.47 -6.07 9.14
CA VAL A 66 -2.57 -5.02 9.65
C VAL A 66 -3.33 -3.71 9.69
N THR A 67 -3.02 -2.84 10.64
CA THR A 67 -3.73 -1.57 10.79
C THR A 67 -2.79 -0.40 11.02
N ASN A 68 -3.23 0.78 10.59
CA ASN A 68 -2.59 2.04 10.90
C ASN A 68 -3.67 3.12 11.09
N VAL A 69 -3.30 4.27 11.64
CA VAL A 69 -4.13 5.48 11.70
C VAL A 69 -3.27 6.63 11.21
N ILE A 70 -3.80 7.42 10.29
CA ILE A 70 -3.11 8.60 9.75
C ILE A 70 -3.95 9.85 10.00
N SER A 71 -3.29 11.00 10.16
CA SER A 71 -3.97 12.29 10.26
C SER A 71 -4.66 12.65 8.95
N GLY A 72 -5.62 13.57 9.02
CA GLY A 72 -6.28 14.10 7.83
C GLY A 72 -5.31 14.83 6.89
N SER A 73 -4.28 15.50 7.42
CA SER A 73 -3.25 16.14 6.59
C SER A 73 -2.47 15.14 5.74
N ILE A 74 -2.01 14.03 6.35
CA ILE A 74 -1.33 12.93 5.66
C ILE A 74 -2.27 12.32 4.60
N TYR A 75 -3.53 12.07 4.97
CA TYR A 75 -4.51 11.49 4.05
C TYR A 75 -4.80 12.39 2.84
N ARG A 76 -4.96 13.71 3.05
CA ARG A 76 -5.21 14.67 1.95
C ARG A 76 -4.06 14.66 0.94
N GLN A 77 -2.81 14.64 1.40
CA GLN A 77 -1.62 14.52 0.54
C GLN A 77 -1.58 13.18 -0.19
N LEU A 78 -1.79 12.08 0.54
CA LEU A 78 -1.86 10.72 0.00
C LEU A 78 -2.90 10.62 -1.12
N ARG A 79 -4.13 11.09 -0.86
CA ARG A 79 -5.25 11.08 -1.80
C ARG A 79 -4.98 11.93 -3.04
N HIS A 80 -4.39 13.12 -2.87
CA HIS A 80 -3.98 13.96 -3.99
C HIS A 80 -3.02 13.21 -4.93
N ASN A 81 -2.01 12.58 -4.36
CA ASN A 81 -0.98 11.85 -5.09
C ASN A 81 -1.49 10.55 -5.73
N ILE A 82 -2.39 9.82 -5.06
CA ILE A 82 -3.08 8.64 -5.62
C ILE A 82 -3.91 8.99 -6.84
N ASN A 83 -4.61 10.12 -6.83
CA ASN A 83 -5.45 10.54 -7.96
C ASN A 83 -4.61 10.81 -9.23
N ARG A 84 -3.37 11.27 -9.06
CA ARG A 84 -2.43 11.56 -10.16
C ARG A 84 -1.65 10.33 -10.61
N SER A 85 -1.30 9.46 -9.67
CA SER A 85 -0.40 8.33 -9.91
C SER A 85 -0.97 7.10 -9.21
N LYS A 86 -1.69 6.24 -9.93
CA LYS A 86 -2.47 5.14 -9.32
C LYS A 86 -1.70 3.84 -9.11
N MET A 87 -0.47 3.75 -9.63
CA MET A 87 0.27 2.49 -9.69
C MET A 87 1.66 2.65 -9.09
N PHE A 88 2.22 1.60 -8.52
CA PHE A 88 3.65 1.60 -8.17
C PHE A 88 4.18 0.18 -8.03
N ILE A 89 5.51 0.03 -7.97
CA ILE A 89 6.16 -1.26 -7.78
C ILE A 89 7.06 -1.20 -6.56
N PHE A 90 6.80 -2.08 -5.61
CA PHE A 90 7.61 -2.24 -4.41
C PHE A 90 8.41 -3.55 -4.48
N PRO A 91 9.74 -3.51 -4.34
CA PRO A 91 10.51 -4.69 -4.01
C PRO A 91 10.26 -5.06 -2.54
N ILE A 92 9.97 -6.33 -2.29
CA ILE A 92 9.84 -6.90 -0.95
C ILE A 92 10.90 -7.96 -0.77
N SER A 93 11.69 -7.84 0.30
CA SER A 93 12.64 -8.85 0.72
C SER A 93 11.93 -10.03 1.38
N VAL A 94 12.25 -11.24 0.96
CA VAL A 94 11.76 -12.48 1.58
C VAL A 94 12.93 -13.46 1.71
N GLY A 95 13.35 -13.71 2.95
CA GLY A 95 14.53 -14.51 3.23
C GLY A 95 15.77 -13.93 2.54
N ALA A 96 16.50 -14.77 1.80
CA ALA A 96 17.66 -14.34 1.01
C ALA A 96 17.32 -13.75 -0.37
N GLY A 97 16.03 -13.65 -0.73
CA GLY A 97 15.57 -13.18 -2.04
C GLY A 97 14.71 -11.91 -1.95
N SER A 98 14.26 -11.44 -3.12
CA SER A 98 13.28 -10.37 -3.24
C SER A 98 12.30 -10.66 -4.37
N TYR A 99 11.03 -10.30 -4.19
CA TYR A 99 10.06 -10.26 -5.28
C TYR A 99 9.41 -8.88 -5.36
N ASN A 100 8.80 -8.59 -6.51
CA ASN A 100 8.17 -7.30 -6.75
C ASN A 100 6.65 -7.40 -6.59
N MET A 101 6.07 -6.51 -5.80
CA MET A 101 4.63 -6.28 -5.72
C MET A 101 4.24 -5.09 -6.56
N PHE A 102 3.26 -5.30 -7.43
CA PHE A 102 2.62 -4.25 -8.20
C PHE A 102 1.37 -3.76 -7.45
N LEU A 103 1.39 -2.48 -7.06
CA LEU A 103 0.26 -1.77 -6.46
C LEU A 103 -0.57 -1.11 -7.57
N GLN A 104 -1.89 -1.23 -7.48
CA GLN A 104 -2.85 -0.46 -8.26
C GLN A 104 -4.04 0.01 -7.40
N PHE A 105 -4.29 1.32 -7.37
CA PHE A 105 -5.48 1.90 -6.74
C PHE A 105 -6.71 1.84 -7.66
N SER A 106 -7.86 1.41 -7.14
CA SER A 106 -9.10 1.24 -7.92
C SER A 106 -10.08 2.43 -7.82
N ASP A 107 -10.35 2.91 -6.61
CA ASP A 107 -11.25 4.04 -6.29
C ASP A 107 -10.52 5.16 -5.52
N GLY A 108 -9.18 5.08 -5.53
CA GLY A 108 -8.24 5.89 -4.80
C GLY A 108 -8.28 5.72 -3.27
N LYS A 109 -9.08 4.79 -2.74
CA LYS A 109 -9.09 4.41 -1.32
C LYS A 109 -8.60 2.99 -1.13
N SER A 110 -8.75 2.14 -2.14
CA SER A 110 -8.27 0.77 -2.11
C SER A 110 -7.09 0.52 -3.04
N GLY A 111 -5.98 0.05 -2.48
CA GLY A 111 -4.79 -0.37 -3.18
C GLY A 111 -4.70 -1.90 -3.26
N LEU A 112 -4.62 -2.44 -4.47
CA LEU A 112 -4.48 -3.88 -4.71
C LEU A 112 -3.02 -4.20 -5.00
N PHE A 113 -2.43 -5.10 -4.22
CA PHE A 113 -1.05 -5.54 -4.39
C PHE A 113 -1.02 -6.93 -5.00
N THR A 114 -0.46 -7.07 -6.19
CA THR A 114 -0.34 -8.35 -6.91
C THR A 114 1.13 -8.65 -7.18
N SER A 115 1.54 -9.91 -7.04
CA SER A 115 2.89 -10.33 -7.43
C SER A 115 3.12 -10.12 -8.93
N VAL A 116 4.23 -9.48 -9.28
CA VAL A 116 4.64 -9.29 -10.68
C VAL A 116 4.86 -10.64 -11.38
N ASP A 117 5.31 -11.67 -10.67
CA ASP A 117 5.51 -12.99 -11.26
C ASP A 117 4.18 -13.71 -11.52
N ALA A 118 3.23 -13.61 -10.58
CA ALA A 118 1.88 -14.11 -10.79
C ALA A 118 1.20 -13.40 -11.97
N TYR A 119 1.39 -12.08 -12.07
CA TYR A 119 0.93 -11.27 -13.19
C TYR A 119 1.48 -11.75 -14.53
N LYS A 120 2.80 -11.98 -14.61
CA LYS A 120 3.45 -12.46 -15.83
C LYS A 120 2.95 -13.85 -16.26
N LYS A 121 2.68 -14.73 -15.29
CA LYS A 121 2.24 -16.12 -15.55
C LYS A 121 0.79 -16.21 -15.97
N LEU A 122 -0.11 -15.48 -15.30
CA LEU A 122 -1.56 -15.67 -15.44
C LEU A 122 -2.24 -14.54 -16.24
N GLY A 123 -1.56 -13.40 -16.39
CA GLY A 123 -2.12 -12.16 -16.91
C GLY A 123 -2.96 -11.41 -15.88
N ILE A 124 -3.12 -10.10 -16.08
CA ILE A 124 -3.75 -9.18 -15.12
C ILE A 124 -5.17 -9.56 -14.68
N HIS A 125 -5.93 -10.24 -15.55
CA HIS A 125 -7.31 -10.60 -15.29
C HIS A 125 -7.46 -11.83 -14.40
N ARG A 126 -6.39 -12.62 -14.24
CA ARG A 126 -6.41 -13.91 -13.53
C ARG A 126 -5.53 -13.93 -12.28
N SER A 127 -4.73 -12.89 -12.05
CA SER A 127 -3.87 -12.79 -10.88
C SER A 127 -4.61 -12.12 -9.71
N PRO A 128 -4.94 -12.86 -8.63
CA PRO A 128 -5.52 -12.24 -7.44
C PRO A 128 -4.49 -11.36 -6.72
N PRO A 129 -4.91 -10.29 -6.01
CA PRO A 129 -4.08 -9.57 -5.07
C PRO A 129 -3.67 -10.50 -3.94
N TYR A 130 -2.46 -10.28 -3.45
CA TYR A 130 -1.93 -10.97 -2.27
C TYR A 130 -2.17 -10.15 -1.01
N PHE A 131 -2.31 -8.83 -1.17
CA PHE A 131 -2.58 -7.88 -0.11
C PHE A 131 -3.49 -6.77 -0.64
N ILE A 132 -4.42 -6.29 0.20
CA ILE A 132 -5.35 -5.21 -0.12
C ILE A 132 -5.29 -4.17 0.98
N LEU A 133 -4.98 -2.92 0.61
CA LEU A 133 -5.00 -1.77 1.50
C LEU A 133 -6.31 -1.01 1.31
N THR A 134 -6.98 -0.62 2.39
CA THR A 134 -8.20 0.21 2.39
C THR A 134 -8.03 1.40 3.34
N LEU A 135 -8.36 2.58 2.84
CA LEU A 135 -8.36 3.86 3.57
C LEU A 135 -9.81 4.25 3.94
N PHE A 136 -10.15 4.20 5.22
CA PHE A 136 -11.46 4.57 5.76
C PHE A 136 -11.46 6.02 6.24
N ASP A 137 -12.01 6.91 5.42
CA ASP A 137 -12.06 8.36 5.61
C ASP A 137 -13.37 8.85 6.25
N GLU A 138 -14.26 7.95 6.68
CA GLU A 138 -15.56 8.30 7.25
C GLU A 138 -15.46 9.12 8.55
N LEU A 139 -14.30 9.12 9.22
CA LEU A 139 -14.02 9.90 10.42
C LEU A 139 -13.24 11.19 10.15
N LEU A 140 -12.85 11.45 8.89
CA LEU A 140 -11.96 12.56 8.53
C LEU A 140 -12.51 13.91 8.97
N GLU A 141 -13.76 14.23 8.61
CA GLU A 141 -14.33 15.56 8.87
C GLU A 141 -14.54 15.85 10.37
N GLN A 142 -14.89 14.82 11.16
CA GLN A 142 -15.24 15.01 12.58
C GLN A 142 -14.09 14.76 13.55
N LYS A 143 -13.07 14.00 13.14
CA LYS A 143 -11.99 13.55 14.01
C LYS A 143 -10.59 13.83 13.44
N ASP A 144 -10.48 14.37 12.23
CA ASP A 144 -9.23 14.60 11.47
C ASP A 144 -8.29 13.37 11.43
N ILE A 145 -8.88 12.18 11.38
CA ILE A 145 -8.16 10.91 11.26
C ILE A 145 -8.78 10.01 10.18
N VAL A 146 -7.94 9.17 9.59
CA VAL A 146 -8.31 8.11 8.66
C VAL A 146 -7.80 6.79 9.19
N LEU A 147 -8.69 5.80 9.25
CA LEU A 147 -8.34 4.46 9.69
C LEU A 147 -7.86 3.66 8.48
N VAL A 148 -6.69 3.05 8.59
CA VAL A 148 -6.07 2.27 7.52
C VAL A 148 -6.09 0.80 7.90
N ARG A 149 -6.55 -0.05 6.98
CA ARG A 149 -6.53 -1.50 7.13
C ARG A 149 -5.86 -2.14 5.92
N GLY A 150 -5.00 -3.10 6.19
CA GLY A 150 -4.46 -4.01 5.21
C GLY A 150 -4.96 -5.43 5.45
N ASP A 151 -5.55 -6.05 4.45
CA ASP A 151 -6.01 -7.44 4.46
C ASP A 151 -5.06 -8.33 3.66
N ILE A 152 -4.53 -9.37 4.29
CA ILE A 152 -3.63 -10.35 3.69
C ILE A 152 -4.46 -11.44 3.03
N VAL A 153 -4.54 -11.41 1.70
CA VAL A 153 -5.32 -12.36 0.90
C VAL A 153 -4.52 -13.63 0.60
N ASN A 154 -3.19 -13.51 0.50
CA ASN A 154 -2.30 -14.66 0.28
C ASN A 154 -1.23 -14.74 1.39
N PRO A 155 -1.56 -15.36 2.54
CA PRO A 155 -0.65 -15.44 3.69
C PRO A 155 0.55 -16.37 3.46
N LYS A 156 0.57 -17.16 2.38
CA LYS A 156 1.73 -18.00 2.02
C LYS A 156 2.89 -17.16 1.52
N ASP A 157 2.60 -16.08 0.80
CA ASP A 157 3.60 -15.25 0.14
C ASP A 157 3.79 -13.88 0.83
N VAL A 158 2.75 -13.39 1.53
CA VAL A 158 2.78 -12.13 2.26
C VAL A 158 2.61 -12.40 3.75
N SER A 159 3.71 -12.28 4.49
CA SER A 159 3.68 -12.32 5.96
C SER A 159 3.06 -11.04 6.53
N LYS A 160 2.63 -11.08 7.81
CA LYS A 160 2.12 -9.90 8.51
C LYS A 160 3.12 -8.74 8.53
N GLN A 161 4.39 -9.04 8.79
CA GLN A 161 5.48 -8.05 8.74
C GLN A 161 5.61 -7.40 7.36
N ASN A 162 5.54 -8.19 6.28
CA ASN A 162 5.62 -7.66 4.92
C ASN A 162 4.36 -6.85 4.54
N ALA A 163 3.19 -7.22 5.06
CA ALA A 163 1.97 -6.44 4.89
C ALA A 163 2.03 -5.08 5.60
N GLU A 164 2.50 -5.04 6.86
CA GLU A 164 2.75 -3.78 7.59
C GLU A 164 3.72 -2.88 6.84
N ARG A 165 4.79 -3.49 6.33
CA ARG A 165 5.80 -2.82 5.52
C ARG A 165 5.23 -2.24 4.23
N LEU A 166 4.46 -3.02 3.47
CA LEU A 166 3.78 -2.54 2.26
C LEU A 166 2.87 -1.35 2.54
N MET A 167 2.08 -1.43 3.61
CA MET A 167 1.20 -0.35 4.04
C MET A 167 1.99 0.93 4.36
N ASN A 168 3.04 0.82 5.18
CA ASN A 168 3.84 1.97 5.60
C ASN A 168 4.62 2.59 4.42
N LEU A 169 5.25 1.76 3.58
CA LEU A 169 5.93 2.23 2.37
C LEU A 169 4.93 2.92 1.43
N THR A 170 3.71 2.40 1.28
CA THR A 170 2.70 3.04 0.44
C THR A 170 2.33 4.42 0.95
N ILE A 171 2.11 4.58 2.26
CA ILE A 171 1.84 5.89 2.85
C ILE A 171 3.02 6.83 2.58
N GLN A 172 4.24 6.43 2.95
CA GLN A 172 5.45 7.28 2.80
C GLN A 172 5.72 7.68 1.34
N PHE A 173 5.72 6.72 0.41
CA PHE A 173 6.00 7.01 -1.00
C PHE A 173 4.97 7.93 -1.65
N TYR A 174 3.78 8.04 -1.07
CA TYR A 174 2.74 8.92 -1.58
C TYR A 174 2.57 10.20 -0.75
N THR A 175 3.35 10.42 0.31
CA THR A 175 3.26 11.64 1.12
C THR A 175 4.57 12.40 1.25
N ASP A 176 5.71 11.72 1.21
CA ASP A 176 7.02 12.36 1.15
C ASP A 176 7.36 12.75 -0.30
N ILE A 177 7.70 14.03 -0.53
CA ILE A 177 7.99 14.56 -1.87
C ILE A 177 9.24 13.92 -2.53
N ASN A 178 10.26 13.59 -1.73
CA ASN A 178 11.50 12.97 -2.20
C ASN A 178 11.29 11.50 -2.58
N LEU A 179 10.30 10.84 -1.98
CA LEU A 179 9.90 9.48 -2.36
C LEU A 179 8.87 9.48 -3.49
N TYR A 180 7.92 10.41 -3.46
CA TYR A 180 6.83 10.51 -4.45
C TYR A 180 7.33 10.74 -5.86
N ARG A 181 8.49 11.38 -6.04
CA ARG A 181 9.12 11.51 -7.37
C ARG A 181 9.27 10.16 -8.10
N TRP A 182 9.50 9.06 -7.38
CA TRP A 182 9.60 7.72 -7.97
C TRP A 182 8.25 7.22 -8.46
N VAL A 183 7.20 7.43 -7.66
CA VAL A 183 5.82 7.10 -8.00
C VAL A 183 5.37 7.93 -9.21
N ASP A 184 5.51 9.24 -9.14
CA ASP A 184 5.18 10.16 -10.23
C ASP A 184 5.89 9.79 -11.53
N THR A 185 7.22 9.60 -11.48
CA THR A 185 8.00 9.25 -12.67
C THR A 185 7.53 7.92 -13.26
N SER A 186 7.29 6.89 -12.43
CA SER A 186 6.82 5.60 -12.95
C SER A 186 5.42 5.64 -13.60
N ASN A 187 4.53 6.56 -13.18
CA ASN A 187 3.18 6.66 -13.74
C ASN A 187 3.12 7.60 -14.95
N ASN A 188 3.75 8.77 -14.83
CA ASN A 188 3.57 9.88 -15.77
C ASN A 188 4.72 9.96 -16.80
N ARG A 189 5.89 9.40 -16.46
CA ARG A 189 7.09 9.38 -17.30
C ARG A 189 7.78 8.00 -17.26
N PRO A 190 7.08 6.90 -17.59
CA PRO A 190 7.59 5.55 -17.40
C PRO A 190 8.89 5.23 -18.16
N ARG A 191 9.15 5.94 -19.27
CA ARG A 191 10.40 5.84 -20.04
C ARG A 191 11.62 6.35 -19.28
N ASP A 192 11.42 7.31 -18.39
CA ASP A 192 12.48 7.95 -17.60
C ASP A 192 12.71 7.19 -16.27
N PHE A 193 11.80 6.29 -15.89
CA PHE A 193 11.89 5.54 -14.64
C PHE A 193 13.01 4.49 -14.70
N GLN A 194 14.09 4.75 -13.97
CA GLN A 194 15.22 3.81 -13.80
C GLN A 194 15.02 2.96 -12.54
N TYR A 195 14.50 1.74 -12.72
CA TYR A 195 14.21 0.85 -11.59
C TYR A 195 15.43 0.53 -10.71
N ASP A 196 16.57 0.22 -11.33
CA ASP A 196 17.77 -0.12 -10.58
C ASP A 196 18.28 1.06 -9.75
N GLU A 197 18.10 2.30 -10.25
CA GLU A 197 18.41 3.51 -9.50
C GLU A 197 17.45 3.75 -8.34
N PHE A 198 16.15 3.52 -8.55
CA PHE A 198 15.16 3.57 -7.49
C PHE A 198 15.51 2.61 -6.34
N VAL A 199 15.77 1.33 -6.66
CA VAL A 199 16.13 0.31 -5.66
C VAL A 199 17.42 0.68 -4.93
N ARG A 200 18.43 1.17 -5.65
CA ARG A 200 19.69 1.63 -5.06
C ARG A 200 19.49 2.84 -4.13
N SER A 201 18.72 3.83 -4.56
CA SER A 201 18.51 5.09 -3.82
C SER A 201 17.66 4.88 -2.57
N CYS A 202 16.68 3.98 -2.64
CA CYS A 202 15.78 3.69 -1.54
C CYS A 202 16.15 2.40 -0.80
N GLY A 203 17.32 1.81 -1.07
CA GLY A 203 17.66 0.45 -0.65
C GLY A 203 17.60 0.22 0.86
N TYR A 204 18.06 1.19 1.67
CA TYR A 204 17.98 1.13 3.13
C TYR A 204 16.53 1.15 3.63
N LEU A 205 15.72 2.06 3.07
CA LEU A 205 14.29 2.14 3.37
C LEU A 205 13.57 0.85 2.93
N LEU A 206 13.94 0.28 1.78
CA LEU A 206 13.36 -0.91 1.16
C LEU A 206 13.86 -2.25 1.75
N SER A 207 14.98 -2.28 2.47
CA SER A 207 15.45 -3.48 3.18
C SER A 207 14.77 -3.71 4.53
N GLY A 208 14.19 -2.65 5.12
CA GLY A 208 13.56 -2.71 6.45
C GLY A 208 14.52 -2.59 7.61
N ASN A 209 15.75 -2.17 7.31
CA ASN A 209 16.72 -1.75 8.32
C ASN A 209 16.47 -0.32 8.81
N ASP A 210 15.54 0.40 8.18
CA ASP A 210 15.11 1.72 8.63
C ASP A 210 14.27 1.62 9.91
N LEU A 211 14.90 2.01 11.02
CA LEU A 211 14.33 2.00 12.37
C LEU A 211 13.15 2.97 12.55
N SER A 212 12.95 3.92 11.61
CA SER A 212 11.78 4.81 11.62
C SER A 212 10.47 4.09 11.28
N LEU A 213 10.54 2.88 10.70
CA LEU A 213 9.40 2.02 10.39
C LEU A 213 8.96 1.16 11.59
N ASN A 214 9.64 1.24 12.74
CA ASN A 214 9.23 0.50 13.92
C ASN A 214 8.02 1.19 14.56
N PRO A 215 6.81 0.59 14.54
CA PRO A 215 5.61 1.20 15.12
C PRO A 215 5.72 1.45 16.63
N MET A 216 6.77 0.97 17.28
CA MET A 216 7.12 1.25 18.69
C MET A 216 7.74 2.63 18.94
N ASN A 217 8.14 3.40 17.91
CA ASN A 217 8.82 4.70 18.08
C ASN A 217 7.93 5.92 17.79
N GLN A 218 6.60 5.77 17.80
CA GLN A 218 5.67 6.91 17.74
C GLN A 218 4.96 7.17 19.08
N GLU A 219 5.63 6.91 20.20
CA GLU A 219 5.25 7.50 21.48
C GLU A 219 6.16 8.70 21.80
N LEU A 220 5.52 9.76 22.31
CA LEU A 220 6.05 11.02 22.85
C LEU A 220 6.23 12.19 21.87
N ILE A 221 5.10 12.79 21.45
CA ILE A 221 4.77 14.21 21.73
C ILE A 221 3.26 14.28 22.02
#